data_AF-A0A944FLG3-F1
#
_entry.id   AF-A0A944FLG3-F1
#
_cell.length_a   1.000
_cell.length_b   1.000
_cell.length_c   1.000
_cell.angle_alpha   90.00
_cell.angle_beta   90.00
_cell.angle_gamma   90.00
#
_symmetry.space_group_name_H-M   'P 1'
#
loop_
_entity.id
_entity.type
_entity.pdbx_description
1 polymer ?
#
loop_
_entity_poly.entity_id
_entity_poly.type
_entity_poly.pdbx_seq_one_letter_code
_entity_poly.pdbx_strand_id
1 'polypeptide(L)'
;MGLPEDYKELASVYGPGRFAGYLQIFHPHARSDYVDLTGPMPARIRAQLHKDYTQGSHPVPYDPQRLFLMGNTDNGEYLFWITEPPEVPDSWRIAINEARGPRWFTFDGTLTAFLVSVLNGETVVPQFPDDLLQGETGFTRTADEVRVPLAAPAAPPVNSDVIREWARANGYEVPFRGRIPAAVRDAWERATQGGE
;
A
#
# COMPACT_ATOMS: atom_id res chain seq x y z
N MET A 1 -14.21 21.17 -5.50
CA MET A 1 -14.94 19.94 -5.84
C MET A 1 -15.62 19.47 -4.56
N GLY A 2 -16.91 19.08 -4.62
CA GLY A 2 -17.57 18.48 -3.45
C GLY A 2 -17.00 17.09 -3.17
N LEU A 3 -17.15 16.60 -1.94
CA LEU A 3 -16.85 15.21 -1.58
C LEU A 3 -18.16 14.46 -1.31
N PRO A 4 -18.19 13.13 -1.51
CA PRO A 4 -19.36 12.32 -1.19
C PRO A 4 -19.82 12.50 0.26
N GLU A 5 -21.13 12.49 0.50
CA GLU A 5 -21.71 12.64 1.84
C GLU A 5 -21.26 11.53 2.78
N ASP A 6 -21.27 10.30 2.30
CA ASP A 6 -20.93 9.12 3.10
C ASP A 6 -19.48 9.17 3.61
N TYR A 7 -18.56 9.69 2.79
CA TYR A 7 -17.19 9.93 3.21
C TYR A 7 -17.10 11.00 4.31
N LYS A 8 -17.85 12.10 4.19
CA LYS A 8 -17.83 13.17 5.20
C LYS A 8 -18.36 12.67 6.54
N GLU A 9 -19.42 11.87 6.52
CA GLU A 9 -19.97 11.21 7.71
C GLU A 9 -18.94 10.24 8.33
N LEU A 10 -18.35 9.36 7.51
CA LEU A 10 -17.31 8.43 7.94
C LEU A 10 -16.13 9.16 8.60
N ALA A 11 -15.61 10.19 7.94
CA ALA A 11 -14.50 11.00 8.41
C ALA A 11 -14.83 11.70 9.74
N SER A 12 -16.05 12.23 9.88
CA SER A 12 -16.53 12.88 11.10
C SER A 12 -16.62 11.92 12.28
N VAL A 13 -17.11 10.70 12.06
CA VAL A 13 -17.31 9.69 13.12
C VAL A 13 -16.00 9.06 13.57
N TYR A 14 -15.16 8.64 12.62
CA TYR A 14 -13.99 7.82 12.90
C TYR A 14 -12.69 8.62 13.06
N GLY A 15 -12.56 9.73 12.33
CA GLY A 15 -11.30 10.47 12.19
C GLY A 15 -10.25 9.72 11.33
N PRO A 16 -8.98 10.17 11.34
CA PRO A 16 -7.90 9.50 10.61
C PRO A 16 -7.64 8.09 11.14
N GLY A 17 -7.55 7.11 10.25
CA GLY A 17 -7.24 5.73 10.61
C GLY A 17 -7.43 4.76 9.46
N ARG A 18 -7.48 3.47 9.80
CA ARG A 18 -7.58 2.36 8.85
C ARG A 18 -8.57 1.31 9.31
N PHE A 19 -9.15 0.57 8.36
CA PHE A 19 -9.99 -0.59 8.62
C PHE A 19 -9.22 -1.89 8.42
N ALA A 20 -9.54 -2.89 9.22
CA ALA A 20 -8.91 -4.22 9.18
C ALA A 20 -7.38 -4.21 9.27
N GLY A 21 -6.79 -3.17 9.87
CA GLY A 21 -5.35 -2.95 9.83
C GLY A 21 -4.76 -2.69 8.44
N TYR A 22 -5.58 -2.70 7.38
CA TYR A 22 -5.14 -2.81 5.98
C TYR A 22 -5.58 -1.64 5.10
N LEU A 23 -6.83 -1.20 5.23
CA LEU A 23 -7.43 -0.17 4.37
C LEU A 23 -7.30 1.21 5.01
N GLN A 24 -6.29 1.97 4.60
CA GLN A 24 -6.07 3.34 5.07
C GLN A 24 -6.90 4.32 4.23
N ILE A 25 -7.84 4.99 4.88
CA ILE A 25 -8.63 6.06 4.27
C ILE A 25 -7.97 7.39 4.56
N PHE A 26 -7.80 8.22 3.54
CA PHE A 26 -7.15 9.52 3.68
C PHE A 26 -8.11 10.50 4.34
N HIS A 27 -7.56 11.38 5.16
CA HIS A 27 -8.36 12.30 5.98
C HIS A 27 -7.76 13.72 5.94
N PRO A 28 -8.56 14.81 5.86
CA PRO A 28 -8.03 16.18 5.71
C PRO A 28 -7.25 16.67 6.93
N HIS A 29 -7.55 16.08 8.09
CA HIS A 29 -6.83 16.34 9.35
C HIS A 29 -5.79 15.27 9.68
N ALA A 30 -5.35 14.49 8.69
CA ALA A 30 -4.23 13.57 8.89
C ALA A 30 -2.95 14.34 9.27
N ARG A 31 -2.13 13.76 10.15
CA ARG A 31 -0.86 14.37 10.58
C ARG A 31 0.26 14.24 9.56
N SER A 32 0.10 13.38 8.57
CA SER A 32 1.12 13.09 7.56
C SER A 32 0.57 13.39 6.17
N ASP A 33 1.35 14.12 5.38
CA ASP A 33 1.10 14.39 3.96
C ASP A 33 0.83 13.12 3.14
N TYR A 34 1.33 11.96 3.60
CA TYR A 34 1.17 10.69 2.90
C TYR A 34 -0.26 10.13 2.94
N VAL A 35 -1.05 10.54 3.93
CA VAL A 35 -2.44 10.09 4.14
C VAL A 35 -3.42 11.26 4.30
N ASP A 36 -2.97 12.46 3.95
CA ASP A 36 -3.80 13.67 3.90
C ASP A 36 -4.54 13.73 2.56
N LEU A 37 -5.87 13.74 2.64
CA LEU A 37 -6.76 13.85 1.47
C LEU A 37 -6.59 15.18 0.74
N THR A 38 -6.23 16.24 1.47
CA THR A 38 -6.04 17.60 0.95
C THR A 38 -4.57 17.93 0.69
N GLY A 39 -3.68 16.99 1.02
CA GLY A 39 -2.25 17.13 0.90
C GLY A 39 -1.73 16.99 -0.54
N PRO A 40 -0.40 16.95 -0.72
CA PRO A 40 0.22 16.86 -2.04
C PRO A 40 0.07 15.49 -2.69
N MET A 41 -0.23 14.43 -1.94
CA MET A 41 -0.23 13.05 -2.43
C MET A 41 -1.26 12.78 -3.53
N PRO A 42 -2.54 13.16 -3.41
CA PRO A 42 -3.51 12.97 -4.49
C PRO A 42 -3.07 13.59 -5.81
N ALA A 43 -2.46 14.78 -5.79
CA ALA A 43 -1.93 15.42 -6.98
C ALA A 43 -0.71 14.69 -7.56
N ARG A 44 0.19 14.20 -6.71
CA ARG A 44 1.37 13.43 -7.13
C ARG A 44 0.99 12.13 -7.82
N ILE A 45 0.07 11.36 -7.22
CA ILE A 45 -0.38 10.09 -7.80
C ILE A 45 -1.13 10.33 -9.11
N ARG A 46 -1.99 11.36 -9.18
CA ARG A 46 -2.64 11.74 -10.45
C ARG A 46 -1.62 12.08 -11.55
N ALA A 47 -0.57 12.83 -11.22
CA ALA A 47 0.48 13.15 -12.19
C ALA A 47 1.26 11.91 -12.65
N GLN A 48 1.46 10.93 -11.76
CA GLN A 48 2.07 9.65 -12.13
C GLN A 48 1.16 8.86 -13.08
N LEU A 49 -0.12 8.69 -12.74
CA LEU A 49 -1.10 8.03 -13.60
C LEU A 49 -1.23 8.71 -14.97
N HIS A 50 -1.14 10.03 -15.03
CA HIS A 50 -1.15 10.77 -16.30
C HIS A 50 0.06 10.46 -17.17
N LYS A 51 1.25 10.32 -16.59
CA LYS A 51 2.44 9.87 -17.34
C LYS A 51 2.24 8.45 -17.86
N ASP A 52 1.75 7.54 -17.03
CA ASP A 52 1.55 6.15 -17.42
C ASP A 52 0.49 6.01 -18.53
N TYR A 53 -0.61 6.77 -18.42
CA TYR A 53 -1.67 6.85 -19.42
C TYR A 53 -1.18 7.41 -20.76
N THR A 54 -0.41 8.51 -20.75
CA THR A 54 0.08 9.15 -21.98
C THR A 54 1.21 8.38 -22.65
N GLN A 55 2.04 7.68 -21.88
CA GLN A 55 3.14 6.87 -22.39
C GLN A 55 2.70 5.45 -22.78
N GLY A 56 1.50 5.02 -22.38
CA GLY A 56 1.00 3.66 -22.58
C GLY A 56 1.82 2.61 -21.84
N SER A 57 2.59 3.00 -20.82
CA SER A 57 3.46 2.10 -20.06
C SER A 57 2.64 1.13 -19.21
N HIS A 58 1.50 1.60 -18.70
CA HIS A 58 0.54 0.83 -17.91
C HIS A 58 -0.88 1.27 -18.29
N PRO A 59 -1.80 0.33 -18.57
CA PRO A 59 -3.16 0.68 -18.90
C PRO A 59 -3.88 1.28 -17.68
N VAL A 60 -4.30 2.54 -17.79
CA VAL A 60 -5.20 3.20 -16.85
C VAL A 60 -6.57 3.30 -17.53
N PRO A 61 -7.61 2.61 -17.03
CA PRO A 61 -8.89 2.50 -17.72
C PRO A 61 -9.78 3.75 -17.63
N TYR A 62 -9.40 4.72 -16.80
CA TYR A 62 -10.09 5.98 -16.60
C TYR A 62 -9.18 7.14 -17.00
N ASP A 63 -9.76 8.27 -17.41
CA ASP A 63 -9.00 9.51 -17.50
C ASP A 63 -8.40 9.82 -16.11
N PRO A 64 -7.06 9.95 -15.98
CA PRO A 64 -6.43 10.30 -14.71
C PRO A 64 -6.97 11.59 -14.08
N GLN A 65 -7.54 12.53 -14.85
CA GLN A 65 -8.21 13.71 -14.32
C GLN A 65 -9.52 13.40 -13.57
N ARG A 66 -10.12 12.23 -13.83
CA ARG A 66 -11.32 11.71 -13.16
C ARG A 66 -11.00 10.78 -11.99
N LEU A 67 -9.73 10.57 -11.67
CA LEU A 67 -9.33 9.75 -10.53
C LEU A 67 -8.86 10.63 -9.38
N PHE A 68 -9.61 10.59 -8.28
CA PHE A 68 -9.24 11.28 -7.04
C PHE A 68 -8.81 10.26 -5.98
N LEU A 69 -7.55 10.32 -5.57
CA LEU A 69 -6.99 9.43 -4.56
C LEU A 69 -7.66 9.66 -3.20
N MET A 70 -8.20 8.60 -2.61
CA MET A 70 -8.90 8.64 -1.32
C MET A 70 -8.35 7.69 -0.26
N GLY A 71 -7.45 6.79 -0.65
CA GLY A 71 -6.91 5.80 0.28
C GLY A 71 -5.82 4.95 -0.35
N ASN A 72 -5.20 4.14 0.49
CA ASN A 72 -4.30 3.09 0.06
C ASN A 72 -4.42 1.85 0.95
N THR A 73 -3.76 0.78 0.50
CA THR A 73 -3.56 -0.42 1.29
C THR A 73 -2.11 -0.52 1.75
N ASP A 74 -1.84 -1.40 2.72
CA ASP A 74 -0.47 -1.73 3.12
C ASP A 74 0.33 -2.44 2.03
N ASN A 75 -0.34 -3.07 1.05
CA ASN A 75 0.31 -3.72 -0.10
C ASN A 75 0.61 -2.76 -1.26
N GLY A 76 0.14 -1.51 -1.16
CA GLY A 76 0.46 -0.45 -2.10
C GLY A 76 -0.57 -0.26 -3.22
N GLU A 77 -1.75 -0.87 -3.10
CA GLU A 77 -2.89 -0.46 -3.92
C GLU A 77 -3.35 0.93 -3.50
N TYR A 78 -3.79 1.71 -4.47
CA TYR A 78 -4.47 2.98 -4.26
C TYR A 78 -5.95 2.82 -4.53
N LEU A 79 -6.75 3.47 -3.70
CA LEU A 79 -8.19 3.56 -3.84
C LEU A 79 -8.53 4.96 -4.35
N PHE A 80 -9.40 5.04 -5.34
CA PHE A 80 -9.80 6.28 -5.99
C PHE A 80 -11.32 6.41 -6.05
N TRP A 81 -11.82 7.63 -5.89
CA TRP A 81 -13.11 7.98 -6.48
C TRP A 81 -12.95 8.21 -7.98
N ILE A 82 -13.88 7.65 -8.76
CA ILE A 82 -14.09 8.00 -10.16
C ILE A 82 -15.03 9.20 -10.18
N THR A 83 -14.48 10.40 -10.34
CA THR A 83 -15.18 11.69 -10.20
C THR A 83 -15.95 12.07 -11.46
N GLU A 84 -16.84 11.17 -11.89
CA GLU A 84 -17.68 11.32 -13.08
C GLU A 84 -19.14 10.90 -12.77
N PRO A 85 -20.13 11.80 -12.97
CA PRO A 85 -19.97 13.23 -13.27
C PRO A 85 -19.43 14.00 -12.05
N PRO A 86 -18.58 15.04 -12.23
CA PRO A 86 -17.96 15.76 -11.11
C PRO A 86 -18.96 16.59 -10.28
N GLU A 87 -20.17 16.85 -10.80
CA GLU A 87 -21.24 17.59 -10.13
C GLU A 87 -22.06 16.73 -9.16
N VAL A 88 -21.92 15.40 -9.20
CA VAL A 88 -22.70 14.47 -8.36
C VAL A 88 -21.75 13.57 -7.55
N PRO A 89 -21.12 14.07 -6.47
CA PRO A 89 -20.17 13.29 -5.68
C PRO A 89 -20.73 11.99 -5.12
N ASP A 90 -22.01 12.00 -4.72
CA ASP A 90 -22.65 10.82 -4.12
C ASP A 90 -22.87 9.66 -5.10
N SER A 91 -22.71 9.88 -6.41
CA SER A 91 -22.72 8.82 -7.42
C SER A 91 -21.33 8.33 -7.81
N TRP A 92 -20.26 8.91 -7.24
CA TRP A 92 -18.91 8.50 -7.59
C TRP A 92 -18.64 7.07 -7.16
N ARG A 93 -18.11 6.31 -8.10
CA ARG A 93 -17.73 4.91 -7.92
C ARG A 93 -16.30 4.80 -7.45
N ILE A 94 -15.89 3.59 -7.11
CA ILE A 94 -14.54 3.32 -6.60
C ILE A 94 -13.74 2.57 -7.64
N ALA A 95 -12.49 3.00 -7.85
CA ALA A 95 -11.50 2.28 -8.61
C ALA A 95 -10.32 1.90 -7.70
N ILE A 96 -9.76 0.70 -7.91
CA ILE A 96 -8.60 0.20 -7.18
C ILE A 96 -7.61 -0.32 -8.21
N ASN A 97 -6.37 0.16 -8.16
CA ASN A 97 -5.33 -0.38 -9.03
C ASN A 97 -4.68 -1.61 -8.40
N GLU A 98 -4.06 -2.42 -9.23
CA GLU A 98 -3.05 -3.39 -8.80
C GLU A 98 -1.75 -2.65 -8.46
N ALA A 99 -1.20 -2.89 -7.26
CA ALA A 99 0.01 -2.20 -6.80
C ALA A 99 1.20 -2.37 -7.76
N ARG A 100 1.30 -3.55 -8.39
CA ARG A 100 2.37 -3.93 -9.31
C ARG A 100 1.81 -4.66 -10.52
N GLY A 101 0.95 -3.99 -11.27
CA GLY A 101 0.42 -4.55 -12.50
C GLY A 101 -0.62 -3.69 -13.20
N PRO A 102 -1.15 -4.19 -14.33
CA PRO A 102 -2.06 -3.44 -15.19
C PRO A 102 -3.52 -3.54 -14.76
N ARG A 103 -3.86 -4.39 -13.78
CA ARG A 103 -5.26 -4.68 -13.48
C ARG A 103 -5.88 -3.60 -12.62
N TRP A 104 -7.18 -3.40 -12.82
CA TRP A 104 -8.00 -2.52 -12.01
C TRP A 104 -9.26 -3.25 -11.59
N PHE A 105 -9.77 -2.89 -10.42
CA PHE A 105 -11.06 -3.31 -9.92
C PHE A 105 -11.97 -2.09 -9.75
N THR A 106 -13.26 -2.27 -10.01
CA THR A 106 -14.26 -1.22 -9.92
C THR A 106 -15.39 -1.70 -9.03
N PHE A 107 -15.82 -0.82 -8.13
CA PHE A 107 -16.99 -1.06 -7.30
C PHE A 107 -18.04 0.01 -7.58
N ASP A 108 -19.25 -0.43 -7.93
CA ASP A 108 -20.41 0.42 -8.15
C ASP A 108 -21.09 0.69 -6.81
N GLY A 109 -20.70 1.77 -6.14
CA GLY A 109 -21.29 2.18 -4.87
C GLY A 109 -20.44 3.19 -4.10
N THR A 110 -20.97 3.57 -2.93
CA THR A 110 -20.34 4.55 -2.03
C THR A 110 -19.15 3.94 -1.27
N LEU A 111 -18.30 4.79 -0.65
CA LEU A 111 -17.14 4.32 0.12
C LEU A 111 -17.57 3.44 1.30
N THR A 112 -18.59 3.87 2.04
CA THR A 112 -19.16 3.13 3.16
C THR A 112 -19.74 1.79 2.71
N ALA A 113 -20.48 1.74 1.60
CA ALA A 113 -20.99 0.49 1.04
C ALA A 113 -19.86 -0.47 0.62
N PHE A 114 -18.80 0.06 0.02
CA PHE A 114 -17.61 -0.72 -0.31
C PHE A 114 -16.93 -1.31 0.93
N LEU A 115 -16.68 -0.48 1.95
CA LEU A 115 -16.06 -0.93 3.19
C LEU A 115 -16.89 -2.03 3.87
N VAL A 116 -18.21 -1.83 4.00
CA VAL A 116 -19.11 -2.84 4.59
C VAL A 116 -19.10 -4.13 3.78
N SER A 117 -19.25 -4.02 2.47
CA SER A 117 -19.32 -5.18 1.57
C SER A 117 -18.02 -5.99 1.56
N VAL A 118 -16.86 -5.34 1.53
CA VAL A 118 -15.56 -6.00 1.59
C VAL A 118 -15.31 -6.62 2.97
N LEU A 119 -15.54 -5.89 4.05
CA LEU A 119 -15.25 -6.35 5.41
C LEU A 119 -16.22 -7.43 5.91
N ASN A 120 -17.39 -7.56 5.28
CA ASN A 120 -18.32 -8.67 5.49
C ASN A 120 -18.07 -9.86 4.55
N GLY A 121 -17.15 -9.73 3.59
CA GLY A 121 -16.83 -10.77 2.61
C GLY A 121 -17.86 -10.93 1.48
N GLU A 122 -18.76 -9.97 1.30
CA GLU A 122 -19.72 -9.95 0.19
C GLU A 122 -19.03 -9.55 -1.13
N THR A 123 -18.04 -8.67 -1.07
CA THR A 123 -17.21 -8.28 -2.23
C THR A 123 -15.78 -8.75 -2.05
N VAL A 124 -15.32 -9.56 -3.02
CA VAL A 124 -13.92 -9.97 -3.13
C VAL A 124 -13.22 -9.06 -4.13
N VAL A 125 -12.24 -8.29 -3.65
CA VAL A 125 -11.35 -7.47 -4.50
C VAL A 125 -10.15 -8.33 -4.88
N PRO A 126 -9.92 -8.66 -6.17
CA PRO A 126 -8.85 -9.58 -6.57
C PRO A 126 -7.42 -9.12 -6.23
N GLN A 127 -7.24 -7.84 -5.91
CA GLN A 127 -5.97 -7.24 -5.51
C GLN A 127 -5.68 -7.37 -4.01
N PHE A 128 -6.68 -7.74 -3.20
CA PHE A 128 -6.54 -7.85 -1.75
C PHE A 128 -6.09 -9.26 -1.34
N PRO A 129 -5.45 -9.40 -0.18
CA PRO A 129 -4.99 -10.71 0.27
C PRO A 129 -6.17 -11.60 0.67
N ASP A 130 -6.05 -12.90 0.40
CA ASP A 130 -7.10 -13.90 0.68
C ASP A 130 -7.43 -14.04 2.17
N ASP A 131 -6.49 -13.65 3.05
CA ASP A 131 -6.62 -13.71 4.50
C ASP A 131 -7.06 -12.40 5.16
N LEU A 132 -7.45 -11.38 4.38
CA LEU A 132 -7.88 -10.05 4.88
C LEU A 132 -8.90 -10.14 6.03
N LEU A 133 -9.83 -11.11 5.95
CA LEU A 133 -10.93 -11.27 6.90
C LEU A 133 -10.61 -12.23 8.05
N GLN A 134 -9.41 -12.81 8.10
CA GLN A 134 -9.00 -13.70 9.19
C GLN A 134 -8.57 -12.93 10.45
N GLY A 135 -8.22 -11.64 10.30
CA GLY A 135 -7.87 -10.74 11.40
C GLY A 135 -9.06 -9.92 11.95
N GLU A 136 -8.77 -8.97 12.84
CA GLU A 136 -9.77 -8.00 13.29
C GLU A 136 -10.14 -7.06 12.15
N THR A 137 -11.42 -6.99 11.77
CA THR A 137 -11.94 -6.11 10.71
C THR A 137 -12.34 -4.71 11.21
N GLY A 138 -12.02 -4.41 12.47
CA GLY A 138 -12.35 -3.15 13.14
C GLY A 138 -11.61 -1.94 12.57
N PHE A 139 -11.97 -0.77 13.12
CA PHE A 139 -11.29 0.48 12.80
C PHE A 139 -10.22 0.80 13.84
N THR A 140 -9.01 1.12 13.37
CA THR A 140 -7.89 1.57 14.19
C THR A 140 -7.60 3.03 13.88
N ARG A 141 -7.73 3.91 14.87
CA ARG A 141 -7.34 5.31 14.75
C ARG A 141 -5.84 5.44 14.60
N THR A 142 -5.38 6.37 13.77
CA THR A 142 -3.94 6.65 13.63
C THR A 142 -3.28 7.06 14.95
N ALA A 143 -4.04 7.69 15.86
CA ALA A 143 -3.53 8.08 17.18
C ALA A 143 -3.30 6.89 18.13
N ASP A 144 -4.07 5.82 17.95
CA ASP A 144 -4.02 4.59 18.76
C ASP A 144 -3.09 3.54 18.15
N GLU A 145 -2.56 3.83 16.95
CA GLU A 145 -1.68 2.95 16.22
C GLU A 145 -0.33 2.88 16.94
N VAL A 146 -0.11 1.78 17.67
CA VAL A 146 1.22 1.41 18.15
C VAL A 146 2.04 1.07 16.91
N ARG A 147 2.94 1.98 16.53
CA ARG A 147 3.91 1.72 15.48
C ARG A 147 4.88 0.65 15.96
N VAL A 148 4.49 -0.62 15.86
CA VAL A 148 5.44 -1.71 15.85
C VAL A 148 6.12 -1.58 14.50
N PRO A 149 7.42 -1.24 14.44
CA PRO A 149 8.12 -1.33 13.17
C PRO A 149 7.94 -2.77 12.70
N LEU A 150 7.44 -2.96 11.48
CA LEU A 150 7.58 -4.25 10.82
C LEU A 150 9.09 -4.40 10.60
N ALA A 151 9.79 -4.88 11.63
CA ALA A 151 11.13 -5.37 11.49
C ALA A 151 10.98 -6.56 10.55
N ALA A 152 11.29 -6.35 9.26
CA ALA A 152 11.92 -7.43 8.51
C ALA A 152 12.94 -8.04 9.46
N PRO A 153 12.94 -9.35 9.73
CA PRO A 153 13.85 -9.93 10.71
C PRO A 153 15.26 -9.49 10.34
N ALA A 154 15.74 -8.47 11.05
CA ALA A 154 17.05 -7.94 10.84
C ALA A 154 17.93 -8.96 11.51
N ALA A 155 18.38 -9.94 10.73
CA ALA A 155 19.49 -10.78 11.13
C ALA A 155 20.54 -9.84 11.75
N PRO A 156 21.06 -10.16 12.95
CA PRO A 156 21.97 -9.26 13.66
C PRO A 156 23.08 -8.81 12.71
N PRO A 157 23.59 -7.57 12.83
CA PRO A 157 24.58 -7.03 11.91
C PRO A 157 25.86 -7.87 12.00
N VAL A 158 25.95 -8.89 11.14
CA VAL A 158 27.18 -9.66 10.96
C VAL A 158 28.17 -8.73 10.30
N ASN A 159 29.35 -8.60 10.92
CA ASN A 159 30.44 -7.84 10.35
C ASN A 159 30.74 -8.37 8.94
N SER A 160 30.45 -7.56 7.92
CA SER A 160 30.58 -7.94 6.52
C SER A 160 31.99 -8.37 6.12
N ASP A 161 33.02 -7.98 6.88
CA ASP A 161 34.39 -8.40 6.63
C ASP A 161 34.63 -9.87 6.97
N VAL A 162 33.97 -10.41 8.01
CA VAL A 162 34.03 -11.83 8.37
C VAL A 162 33.44 -12.70 7.26
N ILE A 163 32.32 -12.27 6.68
CA ILE A 163 31.68 -12.98 5.56
C ILE A 163 32.58 -12.92 4.32
N ARG A 164 33.22 -11.78 4.04
CA ARG A 164 34.13 -11.63 2.87
C ARG A 164 35.39 -12.49 3.02
N GLU A 165 35.98 -12.54 4.21
CA GLU A 165 37.15 -13.36 4.50
C GLU A 165 36.83 -14.85 4.34
N TRP A 166 35.72 -15.31 4.91
CA TRP A 166 35.24 -16.67 4.73
C TRP A 166 34.94 -16.98 3.25
N ALA A 167 34.26 -16.07 2.55
CA ALA A 167 33.90 -16.24 1.15
C ALA A 167 35.15 -16.44 0.28
N ARG A 168 36.17 -15.59 0.44
CA ARG A 168 37.45 -15.72 -0.29
C ARG A 168 38.19 -17.01 0.07
N ALA A 169 38.21 -17.39 1.34
CA ALA A 169 38.81 -18.65 1.80
C ALA A 169 38.13 -19.89 1.21
N ASN A 170 36.83 -19.78 0.86
CA ASN A 170 36.03 -20.86 0.26
C ASN A 170 35.88 -20.71 -1.27
N GLY A 171 36.67 -19.84 -1.91
CA GLY A 171 36.72 -19.70 -3.37
C GLY A 171 35.60 -18.88 -3.99
N TYR A 172 34.79 -18.15 -3.20
CA TYR A 172 33.78 -17.24 -3.71
C TYR A 172 34.40 -15.89 -4.11
N GLU A 173 34.00 -15.39 -5.28
CA GLU A 173 34.36 -14.04 -5.74
C GLU A 173 33.41 -13.01 -5.09
N VAL A 174 33.98 -12.12 -4.27
CA VAL A 174 33.22 -11.09 -3.57
C VAL A 174 33.84 -9.70 -3.76
N PRO A 175 33.02 -8.66 -4.03
CA PRO A 175 33.50 -7.28 -4.13
C PRO A 175 34.23 -6.83 -2.86
N PHE A 176 35.31 -6.05 -3.03
CA PHE A 176 36.10 -5.51 -1.91
C PHE A 176 35.29 -4.58 -1.00
N ARG A 177 34.28 -3.90 -1.54
CA ARG A 177 33.34 -3.03 -0.82
C ARG A 177 31.93 -3.20 -1.37
N GLY A 178 30.93 -2.87 -0.55
CA GLY A 178 29.52 -2.89 -0.94
C GLY A 178 28.80 -4.17 -0.54
N ARG A 179 27.63 -4.37 -1.16
CA ARG A 179 26.69 -5.44 -0.84
C ARG A 179 27.29 -6.81 -1.15
N ILE A 180 27.27 -7.72 -0.18
CA ILE A 180 27.64 -9.12 -0.37
C ILE A 180 26.51 -9.81 -1.14
N PRO A 181 26.79 -10.55 -2.23
CA PRO A 181 25.76 -11.32 -2.93
C PRO A 181 25.00 -12.27 -2.00
N ALA A 182 23.68 -12.35 -2.14
CA ALA A 182 22.82 -13.15 -1.26
C ALA A 182 23.29 -14.63 -1.18
N ALA A 183 23.66 -15.22 -2.32
CA ALA A 183 24.16 -16.60 -2.37
C ALA A 183 25.40 -16.86 -1.49
N VAL A 184 26.28 -15.86 -1.33
CA VAL A 184 27.47 -15.96 -0.47
C VAL A 184 27.09 -15.85 1.00
N ARG A 185 26.11 -15.01 1.31
CA ARG A 185 25.56 -14.87 2.66
C ARG A 185 24.87 -16.15 3.11
N ASP A 186 24.03 -16.73 2.26
CA ASP A 186 23.32 -17.99 2.54
C ASP A 186 24.30 -19.17 2.69
N ALA A 187 25.41 -19.16 1.97
CA ALA A 187 26.47 -20.16 2.11
C ALA A 187 27.23 -20.01 3.44
N TRP A 188 27.53 -18.78 3.85
CA TRP A 188 28.17 -18.49 5.13
C TRP A 188 27.27 -18.83 6.32
N GLU A 189 25.97 -18.48 6.26
CA GLU A 189 24.99 -18.79 7.32
C GLU A 189 24.83 -20.30 7.49
N ARG A 190 24.75 -21.07 6.40
CA ARG A 190 24.73 -22.54 6.45
C ARG A 190 26.01 -23.14 7.05
N ALA A 191 27.17 -22.57 6.73
CA ALA A 191 28.45 -23.05 7.24
C ALA A 191 28.69 -22.71 8.73
N THR A 192 28.04 -21.67 9.24
CA THR A 192 28.21 -21.19 10.63
C THR A 192 27.10 -21.64 11.58
N GLN A 193 25.89 -21.97 11.08
CA GLN A 193 24.80 -22.53 11.88
C GLN A 193 24.83 -24.07 11.99
N GLY A 194 25.69 -24.76 11.25
CA GLY A 194 25.76 -26.22 11.19
C GLY A 194 26.83 -26.88 12.08
N GLY A 195 27.40 -26.17 13.07
CA GLY A 195 28.47 -26.68 13.92
C GLY A 195 28.13 -26.62 15.41
N GLU A 196 27.44 -27.64 15.90
CA GLU A 196 27.52 -28.13 17.29
C GLU A 196 28.17 -29.51 17.29
#